data_AF-A0A7W0LAX4-F1
#
_entry.id   AF-A0A7W0LAX4-F1
#
_cell.length_a   1.000
_cell.length_b   1.000
_cell.length_c   1.000
_cell.angle_alpha   90.00
_cell.angle_beta   90.00
_cell.angle_gamma   90.00
#
_symmetry.space_group_name_H-M   'P 1'
#
loop_
_entity.id
_entity.type
_entity.pdbx_description
1 polymer ?
#
loop_
_entity_poly.entity_id
_entity_poly.type
_entity_poly.pdbx_seq_one_letter_code
_entity_poly.pdbx_strand_id
1 'polypeptide(L)'
;MTTPSRLSTRLASEEGTALIIALMAMMLLTALGAAVIMVSLTETAIANNYRNSQEALYAADAAIERVVQDLLMVPRWNDLLTGTTQSGFIDGDATTQKTLPGGGLLRLTSATTELQSATDAANLWGGNNPQWRLFAWGPLSDIANDDTIDSPMYVAVWVADDPGET
;
A
#
# COMPACT_ATOMS: atom_id res chain seq x y z
N MET A 1 -29.33 22.20 -73.13
CA MET A 1 -27.88 22.54 -73.12
C MET A 1 -27.57 23.13 -71.76
N THR A 2 -27.09 22.31 -70.83
CA THR A 2 -26.79 22.70 -69.44
C THR A 2 -25.32 22.42 -69.18
N THR A 3 -24.51 23.47 -69.12
CA THR A 3 -23.08 23.40 -68.89
C THR A 3 -22.83 22.90 -67.46
N PRO A 4 -22.13 21.76 -67.24
CA PRO A 4 -21.86 21.30 -65.89
C PRO A 4 -21.02 22.35 -65.15
N SER A 5 -21.42 22.67 -63.91
CA SER A 5 -20.75 23.70 -63.12
C SER A 5 -19.34 23.22 -62.76
N ARG A 6 -18.33 24.06 -63.03
CA ARG A 6 -16.91 23.76 -62.77
C ARG A 6 -16.60 23.45 -61.28
N LEU A 7 -17.54 23.74 -60.39
CA LEU A 7 -17.48 23.40 -58.97
C LEU A 7 -17.63 21.87 -58.75
N SER A 8 -18.51 21.21 -59.49
CA SER A 8 -18.74 19.76 -59.35
C SER A 8 -17.52 18.91 -59.70
N THR A 9 -16.75 19.32 -60.70
CA THR A 9 -15.56 18.60 -61.17
C THR A 9 -14.35 18.76 -60.24
N ARG A 10 -14.26 19.89 -59.52
CA ARG A 10 -13.20 20.12 -58.52
C ARG A 10 -13.45 19.33 -57.24
N LEU A 11 -14.70 19.24 -56.78
CA LEU A 11 -15.05 18.45 -55.60
C LEU A 11 -14.72 16.95 -55.80
N ALA A 12 -14.97 16.40 -57.00
CA ALA A 12 -14.62 15.03 -57.35
C ALA A 12 -13.09 14.78 -57.43
N SER A 13 -12.26 15.80 -57.65
CA SER A 13 -10.80 15.64 -57.67
C SER A 13 -10.14 15.81 -56.29
N GLU A 14 -10.87 16.31 -55.29
CA GLU A 14 -10.39 16.44 -53.90
C GLU A 14 -10.87 15.32 -52.97
N GLU A 15 -11.70 14.39 -53.46
CA GLU A 15 -12.22 13.25 -52.67
C GLU A 15 -11.10 12.37 -52.07
N GLY A 16 -10.01 12.15 -52.79
CA GLY A 16 -8.90 11.32 -52.31
C GLY A 16 -8.04 12.01 -51.25
N THR A 17 -7.79 13.32 -51.38
CA THR A 17 -6.95 14.08 -50.43
C THR A 17 -7.72 14.39 -49.15
N ALA A 18 -9.02 14.67 -49.24
CA ALA A 18 -9.89 14.87 -48.07
C ALA A 18 -9.92 13.63 -47.15
N LEU A 19 -9.98 12.43 -47.72
CA LEU A 19 -9.93 11.19 -46.95
C LEU A 19 -8.60 11.00 -46.21
N ILE A 20 -7.47 11.29 -46.86
CA ILE A 20 -6.15 11.19 -46.23
C ILE A 20 -6.04 12.18 -45.06
N ILE A 21 -6.48 13.43 -45.25
CA ILE A 21 -6.48 14.43 -44.18
C ILE A 21 -7.38 13.99 -43.03
N ALA A 22 -8.57 13.45 -43.31
CA ALA A 22 -9.47 12.93 -42.30
C ALA A 22 -8.86 11.74 -41.52
N LEU A 23 -8.19 10.81 -42.21
CA LEU A 23 -7.49 9.68 -41.58
C LEU A 23 -6.32 10.15 -40.70
N MET A 24 -5.52 11.12 -41.18
CA MET A 24 -4.45 11.72 -40.38
C MET A 24 -5.01 12.43 -39.14
N ALA A 25 -6.09 13.20 -39.29
CA ALA A 25 -6.76 13.86 -38.18
C ALA A 25 -7.32 12.85 -37.17
N MET A 26 -7.96 11.77 -37.63
CA MET A 26 -8.45 10.69 -36.74
C MET A 26 -7.30 9.96 -36.03
N MET A 27 -6.18 9.68 -36.72
CA MET A 27 -4.99 9.10 -36.08
C MET A 27 -4.44 10.02 -34.99
N LEU A 28 -4.34 11.32 -35.26
CA LEU A 28 -3.89 12.31 -34.26
C LEU A 28 -4.84 12.39 -33.06
N LEU A 29 -6.16 12.42 -33.30
CA LEU A 29 -7.17 12.46 -32.24
C LEU A 29 -7.16 11.16 -31.41
N THR A 30 -6.95 10.01 -32.04
CA THR A 30 -6.83 8.72 -31.36
C THR A 30 -5.58 8.67 -30.49
N ALA A 31 -4.45 9.14 -31.00
CA ALA A 31 -3.20 9.22 -30.24
C ALA A 31 -3.34 10.17 -29.05
N LEU A 32 -3.99 11.33 -29.22
CA LEU A 32 -4.27 12.27 -28.14
C LEU A 32 -5.21 11.66 -27.09
N GLY A 33 -6.29 10.99 -27.52
CA GLY A 33 -7.21 10.31 -26.62
C GLY A 33 -6.51 9.21 -25.80
N ALA A 34 -5.66 8.41 -26.44
CA ALA A 34 -4.87 7.39 -25.76
C ALA A 34 -3.87 8.00 -24.75
N ALA A 35 -3.22 9.11 -25.10
CA ALA A 35 -2.31 9.81 -24.19
C ALA A 35 -3.04 10.34 -22.94
N VAL A 36 -4.22 10.96 -23.12
CA VAL A 36 -5.03 11.44 -21.99
C VAL A 36 -5.46 10.28 -21.09
N ILE A 37 -5.91 9.16 -21.66
CA ILE A 37 -6.27 7.97 -20.87
C ILE A 37 -5.09 7.47 -20.05
N MET A 38 -3.88 7.38 -20.64
CA MET A 38 -2.68 6.92 -19.94
C MET A 38 -2.32 7.85 -18.78
N VAL A 39 -2.43 9.16 -18.98
CA VAL A 39 -2.21 10.16 -17.91
C VAL A 39 -3.24 9.96 -16.79
N SER A 40 -4.52 9.85 -17.11
CA SER A 40 -5.58 9.64 -16.11
C SER A 40 -5.41 8.33 -15.32
N LEU A 41 -4.99 7.25 -15.98
CA LEU A 41 -4.70 5.98 -15.30
C LEU A 41 -3.51 6.12 -14.34
N THR A 42 -2.47 6.85 -14.75
CA THR A 42 -1.28 7.11 -13.93
C THR A 42 -1.63 7.97 -12.71
N GLU A 43 -2.39 9.04 -12.91
CA GLU A 43 -2.87 9.90 -11.82
C GLU A 43 -3.74 9.13 -10.83
N THR A 44 -4.63 8.27 -11.34
CA THR A 44 -5.47 7.40 -10.49
C THR A 44 -4.62 6.43 -9.67
N ALA A 45 -3.60 5.81 -10.29
CA ALA A 45 -2.68 4.91 -9.58
C ALA A 45 -1.89 5.64 -8.49
N ILE A 46 -1.37 6.84 -8.79
CA ILE A 46 -0.66 7.69 -7.82
C ILE A 46 -1.59 8.09 -6.67
N ALA A 47 -2.81 8.55 -6.97
CA ALA A 47 -3.77 8.96 -5.95
C ALA A 47 -4.15 7.80 -5.02
N ASN A 48 -4.32 6.59 -5.56
CA ASN A 48 -4.58 5.40 -4.76
C ASN A 48 -3.38 5.02 -3.89
N ASN A 49 -2.16 5.01 -4.44
CA ASN A 49 -0.95 4.72 -3.66
C ASN A 49 -0.73 5.75 -2.54
N TYR A 50 -0.96 7.03 -2.84
CA TYR A 50 -0.84 8.11 -1.86
C TYR A 50 -1.86 7.94 -0.73
N ARG A 51 -3.14 7.69 -1.05
CA ARG A 51 -4.17 7.44 -0.04
C ARG A 51 -3.82 6.22 0.83
N ASN A 52 -3.44 5.10 0.21
CA ASN A 52 -3.08 3.89 0.93
C ASN A 52 -1.84 4.09 1.83
N SER A 53 -0.86 4.89 1.39
CA SER A 53 0.33 5.20 2.19
C SER A 53 -0.02 6.05 3.41
N GLN A 54 -0.87 7.06 3.23
CA GLN A 54 -1.36 7.88 4.35
C GLN A 54 -2.15 7.04 5.35
N GLU A 55 -3.03 6.18 4.86
CA GLU A 55 -3.80 5.28 5.72
C GLU A 55 -2.91 4.27 6.45
N ALA A 56 -1.87 3.73 5.80
CA ALA A 56 -0.91 2.84 6.45
C ALA A 56 -0.12 3.54 7.57
N LEU A 57 0.23 4.82 7.40
CA LEU A 57 0.87 5.62 8.45
C LEU A 57 -0.07 5.83 9.64
N TYR A 58 -1.32 6.21 9.39
CA TYR A 58 -2.30 6.36 10.47
C TYR A 58 -2.60 5.03 11.17
N ALA A 59 -2.63 3.92 10.43
CA ALA A 59 -2.78 2.58 10.98
C ALA A 59 -1.60 2.22 11.90
N ALA A 60 -0.37 2.54 11.49
CA ALA A 60 0.82 2.32 12.29
C ALA A 60 0.81 3.16 13.59
N ASP A 61 0.44 4.44 13.49
CA ASP A 61 0.31 5.32 14.67
C ASP A 61 -0.74 4.80 15.65
N ALA A 62 -1.93 4.43 15.15
CA ALA A 62 -2.99 3.85 15.98
C ALA A 62 -2.55 2.54 16.65
N ALA A 63 -1.83 1.68 15.93
CA ALA A 63 -1.27 0.43 16.48
C ALA A 63 -0.27 0.70 17.60
N ILE A 64 0.61 1.68 17.43
CA ILE A 64 1.58 2.09 18.46
C ILE A 64 0.85 2.65 19.68
N GLU A 65 -0.11 3.56 19.50
CA GLU A 65 -0.89 4.12 20.61
C GLU A 65 -1.60 3.03 21.42
N ARG A 66 -2.23 2.07 20.73
CA ARG A 66 -2.86 0.91 21.36
C ARG A 66 -1.86 0.07 22.15
N VAL A 67 -0.70 -0.23 21.56
CA VAL A 67 0.35 -1.04 22.17
C VAL A 67 0.96 -0.35 23.38
N VAL A 68 1.19 0.97 23.31
CA VAL A 68 1.69 1.73 24.46
C VAL A 68 0.75 1.60 25.66
N GLN A 69 -0.57 1.64 25.44
CA GLN A 69 -1.53 1.40 26.53
C GLN A 69 -1.41 -0.01 27.12
N ASP A 70 -1.23 -1.04 26.28
CA ASP A 70 -1.06 -2.41 26.76
C ASP A 70 0.26 -2.61 27.51
N LEU A 71 1.35 -2.00 27.03
CA LEU A 71 2.66 -2.07 27.67
C LEU A 71 2.63 -1.46 29.08
N LEU A 72 1.87 -0.38 29.29
CA LEU A 72 1.69 0.22 30.62
C LEU A 72 0.98 -0.72 31.61
N MET A 73 0.24 -1.72 31.13
CA MET A 73 -0.41 -2.73 31.97
C MET A 73 0.50 -3.91 32.33
N VAL A 74 1.70 -4.00 31.73
CA VAL A 74 2.64 -5.10 31.95
C VAL A 74 3.43 -4.86 33.23
N PRO A 75 3.27 -5.70 34.28
CA PRO A 75 3.93 -5.46 35.57
C PRO A 75 5.46 -5.65 35.54
N ARG A 76 5.97 -6.45 34.59
CA ARG A 76 7.38 -6.83 34.46
C ARG A 76 7.80 -6.82 33.00
N TRP A 77 8.59 -5.83 32.61
CA TRP A 77 9.01 -5.61 31.22
C TRP A 77 9.90 -6.73 30.66
N ASN A 78 10.69 -7.39 31.52
CA ASN A 78 11.50 -8.55 31.11
C ASN A 78 10.67 -9.70 30.52
N ASP A 79 9.39 -9.82 30.88
CA ASP A 79 8.52 -10.87 30.35
C ASP A 79 8.21 -10.63 28.85
N LEU A 80 8.22 -9.38 28.39
CA LEU A 80 8.07 -9.00 26.98
C LEU A 80 9.24 -9.50 26.14
N LEU A 81 10.46 -9.42 26.67
CA LEU A 81 11.69 -9.83 25.99
C LEU A 81 11.79 -11.35 25.82
N THR A 82 11.07 -12.11 26.65
CA THR A 82 10.92 -13.56 26.49
C THR A 82 9.87 -13.94 25.43
N GLY A 83 9.04 -13.00 24.98
CA GLY A 83 7.95 -13.22 24.03
C GLY A 83 6.77 -14.01 24.62
N THR A 84 6.68 -14.15 25.94
CA THR A 84 5.61 -14.90 26.63
C THR A 84 4.39 -14.03 26.94
N THR A 85 4.60 -12.72 27.10
CA THR A 85 3.53 -11.73 27.29
C THR A 85 3.24 -11.03 25.97
N GLN A 86 1.97 -10.98 25.60
CA GLN A 86 1.47 -10.36 24.38
C GLN A 86 0.33 -9.38 24.70
N SER A 87 0.01 -8.53 23.73
CA SER A 87 -1.11 -7.61 23.78
C SER A 87 -2.45 -8.35 23.83
N GLY A 88 -3.50 -7.65 24.28
CA GLY A 88 -4.88 -8.13 24.12
C GLY A 88 -5.40 -8.04 22.67
N PHE A 89 -4.68 -7.33 21.80
CA PHE A 89 -4.95 -7.19 20.38
C PHE A 89 -4.13 -8.21 19.58
N ILE A 90 -4.69 -9.42 19.45
CA ILE A 90 -4.10 -10.53 18.70
C ILE A 90 -5.14 -11.22 17.80
N ASP A 91 -4.88 -11.25 16.51
CA ASP A 91 -5.64 -12.05 15.54
C ASP A 91 -5.13 -13.49 15.55
N GLY A 92 -5.53 -14.29 16.54
CA GLY A 92 -5.24 -15.73 16.63
C GLY A 92 -3.74 -16.10 16.64
N ASP A 93 -3.41 -17.36 16.34
CA ASP A 93 -2.02 -17.86 16.41
C ASP A 93 -1.09 -17.19 15.36
N ALA A 94 0.04 -16.63 15.80
CA ALA A 94 1.03 -15.96 14.96
C ALA A 94 1.76 -16.88 13.96
N THR A 95 1.75 -18.21 14.15
CA THR A 95 2.40 -19.18 13.23
C THR A 95 1.56 -19.44 11.98
N THR A 96 0.27 -19.11 12.05
CA THR A 96 -0.68 -19.27 10.94
C THR A 96 -0.55 -18.12 9.95
N GLN A 97 -0.93 -18.40 8.71
CA GLN A 97 -0.94 -17.40 7.65
C GLN A 97 -2.16 -16.50 7.81
N LYS A 98 -1.93 -15.19 7.76
CA LYS A 98 -2.93 -14.14 7.94
C LYS A 98 -3.40 -13.65 6.58
N THR A 99 -4.69 -13.44 6.44
CA THR A 99 -5.27 -12.85 5.23
C THR A 99 -5.34 -11.36 5.45
N LEU A 100 -4.71 -10.57 4.57
CA LEU A 100 -4.80 -9.12 4.69
C LEU A 100 -6.17 -8.67 4.14
N PRO A 101 -6.88 -7.76 4.81
CA PRO A 101 -8.13 -7.22 4.29
C PRO A 101 -7.96 -6.53 2.92
N GLY A 102 -6.83 -5.85 2.70
CA GLY A 102 -6.44 -5.28 1.40
C GLY A 102 -6.00 -6.29 0.33
N GLY A 103 -6.03 -7.59 0.64
CA GLY A 103 -5.63 -8.68 -0.24
C GLY A 103 -4.19 -9.16 0.00
N GLY A 104 -3.96 -10.43 -0.31
CA GLY A 104 -2.68 -11.09 -0.07
C GLY A 104 -2.63 -11.83 1.25
N LEU A 105 -1.44 -12.38 1.55
CA LEU A 105 -1.23 -13.23 2.70
C LEU A 105 0.07 -12.84 3.42
N LEU A 106 0.03 -12.82 4.75
CA LEU A 106 1.16 -12.47 5.62
C LEU A 106 1.50 -13.64 6.55
N ARG A 107 2.78 -13.96 6.68
CA ARG A 107 3.27 -14.86 7.73
C ARG A 107 4.09 -14.07 8.73
N LEU A 108 3.57 -13.92 9.95
CA LEU A 108 4.17 -13.09 10.98
C LEU A 108 5.53 -13.63 11.44
N THR A 109 5.71 -14.96 11.44
CA THR A 109 7.00 -15.59 11.74
C THR A 109 8.07 -15.21 10.71
N SER A 110 7.71 -15.20 9.42
CA SER A 110 8.61 -14.78 8.35
C SER A 110 8.96 -13.30 8.46
N ALA A 111 7.96 -12.44 8.68
CA ALA A 111 8.17 -11.01 8.89
C ALA A 111 9.08 -10.73 10.10
N THR A 112 8.93 -11.49 11.19
CA THR A 112 9.79 -11.38 12.38
C THR A 112 11.24 -11.77 12.05
N THR A 113 11.45 -12.88 11.33
CA THR A 113 12.79 -13.29 10.90
C THR A 113 13.43 -12.29 9.95
N GLU A 114 12.66 -11.74 9.01
CA GLU A 114 13.14 -10.71 8.08
C GLU A 114 13.55 -9.44 8.84
N LEU A 115 12.72 -8.95 9.77
CA LEU A 115 13.03 -7.81 10.63
C LEU A 115 14.31 -8.04 11.44
N GLN A 116 14.46 -9.22 12.04
CA GLN A 116 15.67 -9.56 12.79
C GLN A 116 16.88 -9.60 11.87
N SER A 117 16.78 -10.24 10.70
CA SER A 117 17.90 -10.34 9.76
C SER A 117 18.37 -8.97 9.24
N ALA A 118 17.44 -8.04 9.00
CA ALA A 118 17.76 -6.67 8.60
C ALA A 118 18.47 -5.90 9.73
N THR A 119 18.01 -6.10 10.97
CA THR A 119 18.61 -5.53 12.18
C THR A 119 20.04 -6.04 12.38
N ASP A 120 20.23 -7.36 12.31
CA ASP A 120 21.53 -8.02 12.43
C ASP A 120 22.50 -7.58 11.34
N ALA A 121 22.02 -7.48 10.09
CA ALA A 121 22.82 -7.05 8.95
C ALA A 121 23.26 -5.58 9.05
N ALA A 122 22.46 -4.73 9.68
CA ALA A 122 22.83 -3.35 9.93
C ALA A 122 24.01 -3.23 10.91
N ASN A 123 24.15 -4.20 11.84
CA ASN A 123 25.27 -4.32 12.78
C ASN A 123 25.62 -3.00 13.51
N LEU A 124 24.60 -2.24 13.90
CA LEU A 124 24.78 -0.90 14.49
C LEU A 124 25.06 -0.95 15.99
N TRP A 125 24.64 -2.01 16.67
CA TRP A 125 24.58 -2.08 18.14
C TRP A 125 25.48 -3.17 18.75
N GLY A 126 26.29 -3.85 17.93
CA GLY A 126 27.25 -4.85 18.41
C GLY A 126 26.60 -5.95 19.25
N GLY A 127 27.07 -6.12 20.50
CA GLY A 127 26.54 -7.13 21.42
C GLY A 127 25.11 -6.85 21.93
N ASN A 128 24.67 -5.58 21.92
CA ASN A 128 23.35 -5.16 22.37
C ASN A 128 22.36 -5.08 21.20
N ASN A 129 22.49 -6.00 20.25
CA ASN A 129 21.66 -5.99 19.05
C ASN A 129 20.20 -6.35 19.39
N PRO A 130 19.21 -5.49 19.05
CA PRO A 130 17.82 -5.67 19.43
C PRO A 130 17.27 -7.03 19.03
N GLN A 131 16.57 -7.69 19.96
CA GLN A 131 15.88 -8.96 19.73
C GLN A 131 14.38 -8.71 19.59
N TRP A 132 13.87 -8.74 18.37
CA TRP A 132 12.47 -8.40 18.10
C TRP A 132 11.52 -9.52 18.54
N ARG A 133 10.53 -9.15 19.35
CA ARG A 133 9.45 -10.00 19.82
C ARG A 133 8.12 -9.46 19.30
N LEU A 134 7.37 -10.32 18.61
CA LEU A 134 6.02 -9.96 18.16
C LEU A 134 5.11 -9.81 19.39
N PHE A 135 4.48 -8.64 19.53
CA PHE A 135 3.70 -8.28 20.71
C PHE A 135 2.21 -8.14 20.42
N ALA A 136 1.83 -7.52 19.30
CA ALA A 136 0.43 -7.29 18.91
C ALA A 136 0.26 -7.47 17.40
N TRP A 137 -0.89 -7.97 16.95
CA TRP A 137 -1.19 -8.08 15.52
C TRP A 137 -2.68 -8.24 15.26
N GLY A 138 -3.14 -7.72 14.12
CA GLY A 138 -4.52 -7.92 13.67
C GLY A 138 -4.93 -6.94 12.59
N PRO A 139 -6.12 -7.11 12.01
CA PRO A 139 -6.70 -6.11 11.13
C PRO A 139 -7.00 -4.83 11.91
N LEU A 140 -6.77 -3.67 11.30
CA LEU A 140 -6.97 -2.37 11.96
C LEU A 140 -8.45 -2.15 12.34
N SER A 141 -9.39 -2.76 11.62
CA SER A 141 -10.82 -2.74 11.96
C SER A 141 -11.10 -3.19 13.39
N ASP A 142 -10.29 -4.10 13.93
CA ASP A 142 -10.52 -4.74 15.22
C ASP A 142 -9.79 -4.00 16.37
N ILE A 143 -9.10 -2.90 16.07
CA ILE A 143 -8.28 -2.18 17.06
C ILE A 143 -9.12 -1.44 18.09
N ALA A 144 -10.26 -0.89 17.65
CA ALA A 144 -11.35 -0.44 18.49
C ALA A 144 -12.40 -1.55 18.44
N ASN A 145 -12.90 -1.98 19.60
CA ASN A 145 -13.92 -3.04 19.67
C ASN A 145 -15.31 -2.53 19.22
N ASP A 146 -15.35 -1.64 18.24
CA ASP A 146 -16.52 -1.10 17.59
C ASP A 146 -16.31 -1.17 16.07
N ASP A 147 -17.33 -1.60 15.32
CA ASP A 147 -17.27 -1.73 13.84
C ASP A 147 -17.22 -0.36 13.13
N THR A 148 -16.60 0.66 13.74
CA THR A 148 -16.55 2.03 13.22
C THR A 148 -15.35 2.26 12.32
N ILE A 149 -14.32 1.42 12.42
CA ILE A 149 -13.08 1.53 11.64
C ILE A 149 -13.18 0.62 10.42
N ASP A 150 -13.35 1.23 9.25
CA ASP A 150 -13.25 0.56 7.95
C ASP A 150 -11.87 0.87 7.34
N SER A 151 -10.95 -0.08 7.47
CA SER A 151 -9.60 0.04 6.91
C SER A 151 -9.10 -1.30 6.37
N PRO A 152 -8.47 -1.34 5.18
CA PRO A 152 -7.93 -2.56 4.62
C PRO A 152 -6.57 -2.96 5.24
N MET A 153 -6.10 -2.23 6.26
CA MET A 153 -4.77 -2.40 6.84
C MET A 153 -4.74 -3.54 7.85
N TYR A 154 -3.66 -4.31 7.79
CA TYR A 154 -3.29 -5.28 8.80
C TYR A 154 -2.03 -4.80 9.49
N VAL A 155 -2.04 -4.69 10.82
CA VAL A 155 -0.93 -4.18 11.60
C VAL A 155 -0.30 -5.28 12.44
N ALA A 156 1.01 -5.18 12.62
CA ALA A 156 1.77 -6.02 13.53
C ALA A 156 2.83 -5.15 14.20
N VAL A 157 3.01 -5.34 15.51
CA VAL A 157 3.91 -4.54 16.33
C VAL A 157 4.89 -5.47 17.02
N TRP A 158 6.18 -5.13 16.89
CA TRP A 158 7.27 -5.81 17.56
C TRP A 158 7.86 -4.90 18.63
N VAL A 159 8.30 -5.53 19.72
CA VAL A 159 9.02 -4.89 20.83
C VAL A 159 10.41 -5.52 20.93
N ALA A 160 11.39 -4.72 21.31
CA ALA A 160 12.74 -5.18 21.57
C ALA A 160 13.33 -4.38 22.73
N ASP A 161 14.40 -4.90 23.31
CA ASP A 161 15.15 -4.21 24.36
C ASP A 161 15.85 -2.95 23.80
N ASP A 162 16.04 -1.94 24.65
CA ASP A 162 16.73 -0.71 24.26
C ASP A 162 18.24 -0.98 24.11
N PRO A 163 18.83 -0.80 22.92
CA PRO A 163 20.26 -1.00 22.73
C PRO A 163 21.14 0.04 23.46
N GLY A 164 20.54 1.10 24.03
CA GLY A 164 21.23 2.16 24.76
C GLY A 164 21.63 1.84 26.21
N GLU A 165 21.09 0.78 26.81
CA GLU A 165 21.48 0.36 28.17
C GLU A 165 22.82 -0.40 28.14
N THR A 166 23.80 0.06 28.94
CA THR A 166 25.13 -0.57 29.13
C THR A 166 25.32 -1.09 30.54
#